data_AF-Q40892-F1
#
_entry.id   AF-Q40892-F1
#
_cell.length_a   1.000
_cell.length_b   1.000
_cell.length_c   1.000
_cell.angle_alpha   90.00
_cell.angle_beta   90.00
_cell.angle_gamma   90.00
#
_symmetry.space_group_name_H-M   'P 1'
#
loop_
_entity.id
_entity.type
_entity.pdbx_description
1 polymer ?
#
loop_
_entity_poly.entity_id
_entity_poly.type
_entity_poly.pdbx_seq_one_letter_code
_entity_poly.pdbx_strand_id
1 'polypeptide(L)' 'HASPGYYDGRYWTMWKLPMFGCTDATQVLGELQEAKKAYPNAWISIIGFDNVRQVQCISFIAYKPQGY' A
#
# COMPACT_ATOMS: atom_id res chain seq x y z
N HIS A 1 4.20 13.62 -18.85
CA HIS A 1 4.83 14.97 -18.82
C HIS A 1 6.32 14.79 -18.57
N ALA A 2 7.20 15.71 -18.99
CA ALA A 2 8.66 15.50 -18.91
C ALA A 2 9.41 16.57 -18.09
N SER A 3 8.70 17.37 -17.29
CA SER A 3 9.35 18.33 -16.40
C SER A 3 10.10 17.65 -15.25
N PRO A 4 11.11 18.33 -14.66
CA PRO A 4 11.76 17.86 -13.44
C PRO A 4 10.74 17.54 -12.33
N GLY A 5 10.95 16.43 -11.63
CA GLY A 5 10.09 15.98 -10.52
C GLY A 5 8.78 15.29 -10.93
N TYR A 6 8.48 15.22 -12.22
CA TYR A 6 7.33 14.48 -12.72
C TYR A 6 7.72 13.03 -13.06
N TYR A 7 6.97 12.09 -12.49
CA TYR A 7 7.05 10.68 -12.82
C TYR A 7 5.65 10.08 -12.84
N ASP A 8 5.36 9.31 -13.88
CA ASP A 8 4.15 8.49 -13.97
C ASP A 8 4.30 7.23 -13.09
N GLY A 9 3.18 6.65 -12.64
CA GLY A 9 3.18 5.38 -11.90
C GLY A 9 3.58 5.46 -10.41
N ARG A 10 3.84 6.65 -9.86
CA ARG A 10 4.12 6.84 -8.43
C ARG A 10 2.95 6.52 -7.51
N TYR A 11 1.73 6.78 -7.97
CA TYR A 11 0.51 6.51 -7.23
C TYR A 11 -0.10 5.19 -7.65
N TRP A 12 -0.45 4.38 -6.66
CA TRP A 12 -1.22 3.15 -6.83
C TRP A 12 -2.62 3.32 -6.28
N THR A 13 -3.54 2.44 -6.68
CA THR A 13 -4.90 2.43 -6.17
C THR A 13 -4.91 2.03 -4.69
N MET A 14 -5.64 2.78 -3.88
CA MET A 14 -5.81 2.47 -2.45
C MET A 14 -6.76 1.28 -2.28
N TRP A 15 -6.38 0.35 -1.40
CA TRP A 15 -7.29 -0.69 -0.91
C TRP A 15 -8.08 -0.15 0.29
N LYS A 16 -9.40 -0.08 0.16
CA LYS A 16 -10.32 0.50 1.15
C LYS A 16 -9.85 1.90 1.61
N LEU A 17 -9.62 2.09 2.91
CA LEU A 17 -9.21 3.34 3.55
C LEU A 17 -8.08 3.07 4.55
N PRO A 18 -7.32 4.09 4.99
CA PRO A 18 -6.34 3.91 6.05
C PRO A 18 -6.98 3.36 7.32
N MET A 19 -6.33 2.37 7.93
CA MET A 19 -6.82 1.68 9.13
C MET A 19 -6.57 2.51 10.40
N PHE A 20 -7.24 3.65 10.53
CA PHE A 20 -7.12 4.53 11.70
C PHE A 20 -7.53 3.81 12.98
N GLY A 21 -6.70 3.92 14.03
CA GLY A 21 -6.96 3.27 15.32
C GLY A 21 -6.70 1.76 15.36
N CYS A 22 -6.18 1.16 14.28
CA CYS A 22 -5.79 -0.25 14.28
C CYS A 22 -4.60 -0.48 15.23
N THR A 23 -4.80 -1.35 16.22
CA THR A 23 -3.76 -1.73 17.20
C THR A 23 -3.28 -3.16 17.04
N ASP A 24 -3.94 -3.96 16.19
CA ASP A 24 -3.63 -5.38 15.99
C ASP A 24 -3.11 -5.63 14.58
N ALA A 25 -1.90 -6.17 14.49
CA ALA A 25 -1.26 -6.51 13.22
C ALA A 25 -2.02 -7.58 12.43
N THR A 26 -2.80 -8.45 13.11
CA THR A 26 -3.58 -9.50 12.43
C THR A 26 -4.66 -8.92 11.54
N GLN A 27 -5.23 -7.75 11.88
CA GLN A 27 -6.21 -7.06 11.06
C GLN A 27 -5.61 -6.59 9.73
N VAL A 28 -4.39 -6.02 9.78
CA VAL A 28 -3.65 -5.61 8.58
C VAL A 28 -3.33 -6.80 7.69
N LEU A 29 -2.91 -7.93 8.29
CA LEU A 29 -2.65 -9.16 7.55
C LEU A 29 -3.92 -9.77 6.95
N GLY A 30 -5.06 -9.64 7.62
CA GLY A 30 -6.37 -10.05 7.10
C GLY A 30 -6.72 -9.29 5.83
N GLU A 31 -6.62 -7.95 5.88
CA GLU A 31 -6.85 -7.07 4.72
C GLU A 31 -5.88 -7.37 3.56
N LEU A 32 -4.61 -7.68 3.87
CA LEU A 32 -3.65 -8.11 2.86
C LEU A 32 -4.10 -9.39 2.14
N GLN A 33 -4.63 -10.38 2.86
CA GLN A 33 -5.13 -11.60 2.22
C GLN A 33 -6.38 -11.35 1.38
N GLU A 34 -7.30 -10.47 1.84
CA GLU A 34 -8.47 -10.07 1.05
C GLU A 34 -8.06 -9.38 -0.24
N ALA A 35 -7.13 -8.41 -0.16
CA ALA A 35 -6.61 -7.69 -1.32
C ALA A 35 -5.93 -8.64 -2.31
N LYS A 36 -5.10 -9.58 -1.83
CA LYS A 36 -4.47 -10.62 -2.67
C LYS A 36 -5.50 -11.51 -3.36
N LYS A 37 -6.58 -11.89 -2.65
CA LYS A 37 -7.63 -12.74 -3.22
C LYS A 37 -8.44 -12.00 -4.28
N ALA A 38 -8.73 -10.72 -4.06
CA ALA A 38 -9.44 -9.88 -5.02
C ALA A 38 -8.59 -9.55 -6.25
N TYR A 39 -7.28 -9.32 -6.06
CA TYR A 39 -6.34 -8.93 -7.09
C TYR A 39 -5.06 -9.79 -7.07
N PRO A 40 -5.15 -11.06 -7.50
CA PRO A 40 -4.02 -12.00 -7.42
C PRO A 40 -2.86 -11.63 -8.34
N ASN A 41 -3.10 -10.82 -9.37
CA ASN A 41 -2.08 -10.41 -10.33
C ASN A 41 -1.49 -9.02 -10.04
N ALA A 42 -1.84 -8.40 -8.90
CA ALA A 42 -1.39 -7.06 -8.54
C ALA A 42 -0.17 -7.08 -7.61
N TRP A 43 0.64 -6.03 -7.70
CA TRP A 43 1.60 -5.70 -6.66
C TRP A 43 0.87 -5.03 -5.50
N ILE A 44 1.19 -5.42 -4.27
CA ILE A 44 0.56 -4.85 -3.08
C ILE A 44 1.67 -4.40 -2.13
N SER A 45 1.60 -3.13 -1.72
CA SER A 45 2.48 -2.53 -0.73
C SER A 45 1.71 -2.15 0.52
N ILE A 46 2.38 -2.24 1.67
CA ILE A 46 1.88 -1.70 2.93
C ILE A 46 2.60 -0.36 3.15
N ILE A 47 1.79 0.66 3.45
CA ILE A 47 2.27 2.01 3.75
C ILE A 47 1.80 2.44 5.14
N GLY A 48 2.63 3.23 5.82
CA GLY A 48 2.34 3.78 7.13
C GLY A 48 2.47 5.30 7.12
N PHE A 49 1.47 5.99 7.66
CA PHE A 49 1.41 7.44 7.73
C PHE A 49 1.73 7.94 9.14
N ASP A 50 2.51 8.99 9.23
CA ASP A 50 2.71 9.79 10.44
C ASP A 50 1.89 11.08 10.29
N ASN A 51 0.87 11.23 11.13
CA ASN A 51 -0.04 12.37 11.08
C ASN A 51 0.59 13.67 11.64
N VAL A 52 1.59 13.57 12.52
CA VAL A 52 2.27 14.73 13.10
C VAL A 52 3.21 15.34 12.07
N ARG A 53 3.97 14.49 11.37
CA ARG A 53 4.93 14.93 10.33
C ARG A 53 4.29 15.10 8.95
N GLN A 54 3.07 14.61 8.75
CA GLN A 54 2.36 14.59 7.47
C GLN A 54 3.13 13.90 6.34
N VAL A 55 3.79 12.78 6.65
CA VAL A 55 4.58 12.01 5.69
C VAL A 55 4.25 10.52 5.75
N GLN A 56 4.53 9.81 4.67
CA GLN A 56 4.61 8.35 4.69
C GLN A 56 5.95 7.95 5.31
N CYS A 57 5.90 7.33 6.50
CA CYS A 57 7.10 6.89 7.21
C CYS A 57 7.50 5.45 6.86
N ILE A 58 6.57 4.65 6.33
CA ILE A 58 6.78 3.25 5.98
C ILE A 58 6.22 3.01 4.58
N SER A 59 6.97 2.29 3.76
CA SER A 59 6.52 1.77 2.46
C SER A 59 7.35 0.55 2.10
N PHE A 60 6.71 -0.61 1.98
CA PHE A 60 7.37 -1.84 1.52
C PHE A 60 6.40 -2.73 0.75
N ILE A 61 6.94 -3.54 -0.17
CA ILE A 61 6.15 -4.53 -0.91
C ILE A 61 5.79 -5.69 0.00
N ALA A 62 4.50 -5.97 0.14
CA ALA A 62 3.96 -7.06 0.95
C ALA A 62 3.55 -8.28 0.10
N TYR A 63 3.24 -8.08 -1.18
CA TYR A 63 2.94 -9.15 -2.12
C TYR A 63 3.43 -8.82 -3.54
N LYS A 64 3.91 -9.86 -4.22
CA LYS A 64 4.29 -9.84 -5.63
C LYS A 64 3.43 -10.84 -6.40
N PRO A 65 2.97 -10.50 -7.62
CA PRO A 65 2.23 -11.43 -8.45
C PRO A 65 3.11 -12.61 -8.87
N GLN A 66 2.48 -13.76 -9.15
CA GLN A 66 3.21 -14.97 -9.53
C GLN A 66 3.92 -14.80 -10.88
N GLY A 67 5.21 -15.10 -10.92
CA GLY A 67 6.03 -14.98 -12.14
C GLY A 67 6.67 -13.60 -12.35
N TYR A 68 6.56 -12.71 -11.36
CA TYR A 68 7.39 -11.50 -11.23
C TYR A 68 8.51 -11.70 -10.21
#